data_AF-A0A3N5VKZ4-F1
#
_entry.id   AF-A0A3N5VKZ4-F1
#
_cell.length_a   1.000
_cell.length_b   1.000
_cell.length_c   1.000
_cell.angle_alpha   90.00
_cell.angle_beta   90.00
_cell.angle_gamma   90.00
#
_symmetry.space_group_name_H-M   'P 1'
#
loop_
_entity.id
_entity.type
_entity.pdbx_description
1 polymer ?
#
loop_
_entity_poly.entity_id
_entity_poly.type
_entity_poly.pdbx_seq_one_letter_code
_entity_poly.pdbx_strand_id
1 'polypeptide(L)' 'MTHPLVDQLRFTRSEFQRALRGLKDGKARRRFLPMNCISWNIGHLAWQEQRYFLFYAQGQMPLPEIDKSFASGAPACTPA' A
#
# COMPACT_ATOMS: atom_id res chain seq x y z
N MET A 1 2.04 10.34 -25.90
CA MET A 1 0.92 9.71 -25.16
C MET A 1 1.51 8.87 -24.05
N THR A 2 0.89 8.85 -22.87
CA THR A 2 1.32 7.94 -21.79
C THR A 2 0.91 6.51 -22.16
N HIS A 3 1.66 5.51 -21.67
CA HIS A 3 1.33 4.11 -21.89
C HIS A 3 0.02 3.74 -21.14
N PRO A 4 -0.93 3.00 -21.74
CA PRO A 4 -2.24 2.74 -21.12
C PRO A 4 -2.18 2.14 -19.71
N LEU A 5 -1.23 1.23 -19.43
CA LEU A 5 -1.04 0.67 -18.08
C LEU A 5 -0.56 1.71 -17.05
N VAL A 6 0.20 2.72 -17.49
CA VAL A 6 0.63 3.81 -16.60
C VAL A 6 -0.55 4.72 -16.29
N ASP A 7 -1.42 4.97 -17.27
CA ASP A 7 -2.66 5.72 -17.03
C ASP A 7 -3.60 4.96 -16.09
N GLN A 8 -3.75 3.65 -16.27
CA GLN A 8 -4.51 2.80 -15.35
C GLN A 8 -3.94 2.84 -13.93
N LEU A 9 -2.62 2.72 -13.76
CA LEU A 9 -1.96 2.80 -12.45
C LEU A 9 -2.22 4.16 -11.77
N ARG A 10 -2.09 5.27 -12.52
CA ARG A 10 -2.36 6.62 -11.99
C ARG A 10 -3.81 6.78 -11.59
N PHE A 11 -4.73 6.30 -12.42
CA PHE A 11 -6.16 6.33 -12.12
C PHE A 11 -6.49 5.53 -10.85
N THR A 12 -6.07 4.27 -10.76
CA THR A 12 -6.36 3.44 -9.58
C THR A 12 -5.73 3.99 -8.31
N ARG A 13 -4.52 4.57 -8.37
CA ARG A 13 -3.93 5.29 -7.24
C ARG A 13 -4.78 6.47 -6.81
N SER A 14 -5.25 7.28 -7.76
CA SER A 14 -6.07 8.45 -7.44
C SER A 14 -7.41 8.07 -6.80
N GLU A 15 -8.01 6.98 -7.26
CA GLU A 15 -9.26 6.46 -6.70
C GLU A 15 -9.06 5.83 -5.32
N PHE A 16 -7.94 5.14 -5.10
CA PHE A 16 -7.55 4.67 -3.77
C PHE A 16 -7.38 5.84 -2.79
N GLN A 17 -6.62 6.88 -3.16
CA GLN A 17 -6.47 8.08 -2.33
C GLN A 17 -7.79 8.80 -2.10
N ARG A 18 -8.67 8.84 -3.12
CA ARG A 18 -10.02 9.37 -2.99
C ARG A 18 -10.84 8.63 -1.94
N ALA A 19 -10.78 7.30 -1.94
CA ALA A 19 -11.50 6.47 -0.96
C ALA A 19 -11.02 6.69 0.48
N LEU A 20 -9.78 7.17 0.67
CA LEU A 20 -9.23 7.52 1.98
C LEU A 20 -9.65 8.91 2.47
N ARG A 21 -10.29 9.75 1.64
CA ARG A 21 -10.69 11.11 2.04
C ARG A 21 -11.73 11.06 3.17
N GLY A 22 -11.45 11.82 4.24
CA GLY A 22 -12.29 11.84 5.45
C GLY A 22 -12.03 10.69 6.43
N LEU A 23 -11.10 9.79 6.12
CA LEU A 23 -10.69 8.75 7.06
C LEU A 23 -9.99 9.38 8.27
N LYS A 24 -10.57 9.16 9.46
CA LYS A 24 -9.94 9.58 10.71
C LYS A 24 -8.78 8.65 11.05
N ASP A 25 -7.68 9.24 11.50
CA ASP A 25 -6.45 8.56 11.90
C ASP A 25 -6.68 7.36 12.86
N GLY A 26 -7.45 7.56 13.93
CA GLY A 26 -7.81 6.47 14.85
C GLY A 26 -8.67 5.35 14.23
N LYS A 27 -9.41 5.64 13.15
CA LYS A 27 -10.13 4.61 12.38
C LYS A 27 -9.21 3.91 11.39
N ALA A 28 -8.23 4.62 10.83
CA ALA A 28 -7.24 4.06 9.92
C ALA A 28 -6.40 2.96 10.61
N ARG A 29 -6.02 3.19 11.86
CA ARG A 29 -5.25 2.25 12.69
C ARG A 29 -6.07 1.14 13.34
N ARG A 30 -7.40 1.23 13.34
CA ARG A 30 -8.25 0.22 13.98
C ARG A 30 -8.45 -0.98 13.05
N ARG A 31 -8.27 -2.18 13.58
CA ARG A 31 -8.72 -3.41 12.90
C ARG A 31 -10.22 -3.58 13.07
N PHE A 32 -10.89 -3.76 11.94
CA PHE A 32 -12.28 -4.21 11.86
C PHE A 32 -12.23 -5.64 11.31
N LEU A 33 -12.29 -6.63 12.21
CA LEU A 33 -12.10 -8.03 11.87
C LEU A 33 -13.15 -8.51 10.84
N PRO A 34 -12.80 -9.45 9.94
CA PRO A 34 -11.53 -10.19 9.88
C PRO A 34 -10.40 -9.42 9.18
N MET A 35 -10.69 -8.24 8.61
CA MET A 35 -9.72 -7.46 7.86
C MET A 35 -8.62 -6.87 8.76
N ASN A 36 -7.49 -6.55 8.12
CA ASN A 36 -6.45 -5.73 8.73
C ASN A 36 -6.89 -4.26 8.80
N CYS A 37 -6.11 -3.41 9.48
CA CYS A 37 -6.40 -1.98 9.54
C CYS A 37 -6.11 -1.30 8.19
N ILE A 38 -6.73 -0.15 7.93
CA ILE A 38 -6.55 0.57 6.66
C ILE A 38 -5.11 1.05 6.51
N SER A 39 -4.46 1.49 7.60
CA SER A 39 -3.05 1.87 7.58
C SER A 39 -2.14 0.72 7.13
N TRP A 40 -2.48 -0.52 7.47
CA TRP A 40 -1.77 -1.69 6.96
C TRP A 40 -1.98 -1.88 5.46
N ASN A 41 -3.21 -1.71 4.94
CA ASN A 41 -3.48 -1.82 3.51
C ASN A 41 -2.72 -0.78 2.69
N ILE A 42 -2.54 0.44 3.21
CA ILE A 42 -1.72 1.48 2.57
C ILE A 42 -0.25 1.03 2.48
N GLY A 43 0.30 0.52 3.58
CA GLY A 43 1.66 -0.04 3.60
C GLY A 43 1.81 -1.25 2.69
N HIS A 44 0.79 -2.12 2.61
CA HIS A 44 0.78 -3.29 1.74
C HIS A 44 0.79 -2.91 0.25
N LEU A 45 0.05 -1.86 -0.13
CA LEU A 45 0.09 -1.34 -1.50
C LEU A 45 1.49 -0.78 -1.83
N ALA A 46 2.08 -0.01 -0.92
CA ALA A 46 3.44 0.52 -1.09
C ALA A 46 4.48 -0.62 -1.20
N TRP A 47 4.32 -1.68 -0.39
CA TRP A 47 5.13 -2.89 -0.48
C TRP A 47 5.03 -3.53 -1.87
N GLN A 48 3.81 -3.76 -2.37
CA GLN A 48 3.60 -4.41 -3.66
C GLN A 48 4.23 -3.60 -4.80
N GLU A 49 4.03 -2.28 -4.81
CA GLU A 49 4.57 -1.44 -5.89
C GLU A 49 6.09 -1.37 -5.85
N GLN A 50 6.72 -1.21 -4.68
CA GLN A 50 8.19 -1.22 -4.63
C GLN A 50 8.74 -2.59 -5.01
N ARG A 51 8.12 -3.69 -4.57
CA ARG A 51 8.63 -5.04 -4.82
C ARG A 51 8.57 -5.38 -6.31
N TYR A 52 7.45 -5.08 -6.96
CA TYR A 52 7.21 -5.47 -8.34
C TYR A 52 7.77 -4.48 -9.36
N PHE A 53 7.64 -3.16 -9.12
CA PHE A 53 8.07 -2.16 -10.10
C PHE A 53 9.50 -1.66 -9.90
N LEU A 54 10.02 -1.68 -8.67
CA LEU A 54 11.36 -1.16 -8.36
C LEU A 54 12.36 -2.28 -8.12
N PHE A 55 12.04 -3.24 -7.24
CA PHE A 55 12.99 -4.29 -6.90
C PHE A 55 13.16 -5.30 -8.04
N TYR A 56 12.07 -5.90 -8.55
CA TYR A 56 12.20 -6.88 -9.64
C TYR A 56 12.70 -6.28 -10.96
N ALA A 57 12.34 -5.03 -11.28
CA ALA A 57 12.75 -4.42 -12.54
C ALA A 57 14.13 -3.75 -12.46
N GLN A 58 14.54 -3.23 -11.29
CA GLN A 58 15.69 -2.33 -11.15
C GLN A 58 16.60 -2.64 -9.95
N GLY A 59 16.27 -3.64 -9.13
CA GLY A 59 17.03 -3.99 -7.92
C GLY A 59 16.89 -2.99 -6.77
N GLN A 60 15.92 -2.08 -6.83
CA GLN A 60 15.78 -0.99 -5.86
C GLN A 60 14.78 -1.33 -4.73
N MET A 61 15.18 -1.10 -3.48
CA MET A 61 14.34 -1.28 -2.29
C MET A 61 14.39 -0.02 -1.41
N PRO A 62 13.67 1.06 -1.78
CA PRO A 62 13.77 2.34 -1.09
C PRO A 62 13.19 2.33 0.32
N LEU A 63 12.26 1.41 0.64
CA LEU A 63 11.61 1.30 1.95
C LEU A 63 11.72 -0.13 2.51
N PRO A 64 12.92 -0.56 2.97
CA PRO A 64 13.15 -1.93 3.44
C PRO A 64 12.31 -2.33 4.65
N GLU A 65 11.92 -1.37 5.49
CA GLU A 65 11.02 -1.58 6.62
C GLU A 65 9.62 -1.98 6.16
N ILE A 66 9.16 -1.43 5.03
CA ILE A 66 7.87 -1.79 4.46
C ILE A 66 7.87 -3.24 3.94
N ASP A 67 8.99 -3.68 3.35
CA ASP A 67 9.18 -5.07 2.85
C ASP A 67 9.11 -6.13 3.96
N LYS A 68 9.38 -5.73 5.20
CA LYS A 68 9.30 -6.64 6.36
C LYS A 68 7.92 -6.65 6.98
N SER A 69 7.30 -5.48 7.18
CA SER A 69 6.13 -5.34 8.05
C SER A 69 4.77 -5.44 7.34
N PHE A 70 4.74 -5.23 6.02
CA PHE A 70 3.48 -5.16 5.25
C PHE A 70 3.41 -6.19 4.12
N ALA A 71 4.34 -7.15 4.08
CA ALA A 71 4.35 -8.20 3.07
C ALA A 71 3.15 -9.14 3.17
N SER A 72 2.83 -9.82 2.06
CA SER A 72 1.88 -10.93 2.09
C SER A 72 2.33 -12.02 3.08
N GLY A 73 1.42 -12.49 3.93
CA GLY A 73 1.71 -13.44 5.00
C GLY A 73 2.38 -12.83 6.25
N ALA A 74 2.73 -11.54 6.24
CA ALA A 74 3.19 -10.86 7.44
C ALA A 74 2.07 -10.78 8.50
N PRO A 75 2.40 -10.78 9.80
CA PRO A 75 1.41 -10.63 10.85
C PRO A 75 0.56 -9.36 10.68
N ALA A 76 -0.72 -9.45 11.00
CA ALA A 76 -1.57 -8.26 11.03
C ALA A 76 -1.08 -7.29 12.12
N CYS A 77 -0.97 -6.00 11.79
CA CYS A 77 -0.52 -4.97 12.72
C CYS A 77 -1.36 -3.69 12.61
N THR A 78 -1.26 -2.84 13.63
CA THR A 78 -1.87 -1.50 13.68
C THR A 78 -0.75 -0.48 13.81
N PRO A 79 -0.16 -0.02 12.69
CA PRO A 79 0.93 0.95 12.72
C PRO A 79 0.49 2.21 13.47
N ALA A 80 1.36 2.77 14.32
CA ALA A 80 1.11 3.99 15.09
C ALA A 80 1.18 5.24 14.20
#